data_AF-A0A2A4XQ33-F1
#
_entry.id   AF-A0A2A4XQ33-F1
#
_cell.length_a   1.000
_cell.length_b   1.000
_cell.length_c   1.000
_cell.angle_alpha   90.00
_cell.angle_beta   90.00
_cell.angle_gamma   90.00
#
_symmetry.space_group_name_H-M   'P 1'
#
loop_
_entity.id
_entity.type
_entity.pdbx_description
1 polymer ?
#
loop_
_entity_poly.entity_id
_entity_poly.type
_entity_poly.pdbx_seq_one_letter_code
_entity_poly.pdbx_strand_id
1 'polypeptide(L)'
;MKIHDLPYIMGWADKLLIKKLHKYIADFGKFDNRETAKIFTEILAKNTRYITDEPSQTHIIACAYIMATYQQLRLNGESQQQAITKLTWAFKQPGRFMVTWGMRLWLWFSRDVKAGIKLENIRKEKSYGEQFKFSAEIDELSYISVVHICAYHEFFKRNLCPELTAIFCDWDVLWTDEIEKQNCGVRFERPCTLGTGGDCCRFEFYFDEDD
;
A
#
# COMPACT_ATOMS: atom_id res chain seq x y z
N MET A 1 2.67 -16.91 -18.58
CA MET A 1 3.64 -15.81 -18.56
C MET A 1 4.58 -16.03 -17.39
N LYS A 2 5.88 -16.04 -17.60
CA LYS A 2 6.86 -16.12 -16.51
C LYS A 2 7.12 -14.71 -15.99
N ILE A 3 7.58 -14.60 -14.74
CA ILE A 3 8.02 -13.31 -14.17
C ILE A 3 9.11 -12.64 -15.02
N HIS A 4 9.90 -13.44 -15.76
CA HIS A 4 10.92 -12.94 -16.70
C HIS A 4 10.35 -12.32 -17.98
N ASP A 5 9.05 -12.47 -18.24
CA ASP A 5 8.38 -11.89 -19.42
C ASP A 5 7.81 -10.49 -19.12
N LEU A 6 8.08 -9.94 -17.93
CA LEU A 6 7.65 -8.61 -17.52
C LEU A 6 8.43 -7.51 -18.25
N PRO A 7 7.79 -6.38 -18.59
CA PRO A 7 8.41 -5.30 -19.37
C PRO A 7 9.58 -4.62 -18.66
N TYR A 8 9.58 -4.59 -17.33
CA TYR A 8 10.67 -4.04 -16.53
C TYR A 8 11.38 -5.14 -15.73
N ILE A 9 12.69 -5.01 -15.56
CA ILE A 9 13.47 -5.96 -14.74
C ILE A 9 13.02 -5.83 -13.29
N MET A 10 12.60 -6.94 -12.67
CA MET A 10 12.24 -6.91 -11.25
C MET A 10 13.41 -6.39 -10.40
N GLY A 11 13.15 -5.29 -9.70
CA GLY A 11 14.07 -4.69 -8.77
C GLY A 11 14.30 -5.56 -7.54
N TRP A 12 15.29 -5.17 -6.73
CA TRP A 12 15.51 -5.81 -5.44
C TRP A 12 14.31 -5.64 -4.50
N ALA A 13 13.64 -4.49 -4.56
CA ALA A 13 12.45 -4.19 -3.76
C ALA A 13 11.29 -5.17 -4.03
N ASP A 14 11.00 -5.47 -5.30
CA ASP A 14 9.93 -6.43 -5.69
C ASP A 14 10.21 -7.81 -5.12
N LYS A 15 11.44 -8.30 -5.31
CA LYS A 15 11.89 -9.60 -4.83
C LYS A 15 11.81 -9.68 -3.31
N LEU A 16 12.21 -8.60 -2.62
CA LEU A 16 12.17 -8.53 -1.17
C LEU A 16 10.73 -8.50 -0.65
N LEU A 17 9.84 -7.75 -1.30
CA LEU A 17 8.43 -7.67 -0.94
C LEU A 17 7.79 -9.06 -1.01
N ILE A 18 7.90 -9.74 -2.16
CA ILE A 18 7.35 -11.10 -2.34
C ILE A 18 7.95 -12.04 -1.31
N LYS A 19 9.28 -12.07 -1.16
CA LYS A 19 9.96 -13.00 -0.24
C LYS A 19 9.53 -12.77 1.21
N LYS A 20 9.47 -11.52 1.68
CA LYS A 20 9.09 -11.21 3.05
C LYS A 20 7.61 -11.47 3.28
N LEU A 21 6.74 -11.07 2.37
CA LEU A 21 5.31 -11.32 2.47
C LEU A 21 5.00 -12.82 2.46
N HIS A 22 5.66 -13.58 1.59
CA HIS A 22 5.57 -15.04 1.55
C HIS A 22 5.94 -15.68 2.88
N LYS A 23 6.97 -15.19 3.57
CA LYS A 23 7.34 -15.71 4.91
C LYS A 23 6.17 -15.66 5.88
N TYR A 24 5.38 -14.59 5.90
CA TYR A 24 4.26 -14.45 6.84
C TYR A 24 2.99 -15.19 6.39
N ILE A 25 2.85 -15.44 5.09
CA ILE A 25 1.71 -16.16 4.50
C ILE A 25 1.93 -17.67 4.55
N ALA A 26 3.16 -18.14 4.44
CA ALA A 26 3.49 -19.57 4.45
C ALA A 26 3.08 -20.27 5.75
N ASP A 27 2.94 -19.50 6.84
CA ASP A 27 2.48 -19.99 8.14
C ASP A 27 0.94 -20.10 8.22
N PHE A 28 0.21 -19.66 7.19
CA PHE A 28 -1.24 -19.86 7.15
C PHE A 28 -1.56 -21.34 6.95
N GLY A 29 -2.38 -21.89 7.84
CA GLY A 29 -2.81 -23.28 7.74
C GLY A 29 -3.43 -23.56 6.36
N LYS A 30 -2.95 -24.62 5.71
CA LYS A 30 -3.35 -25.06 4.35
C LYS A 30 -2.87 -24.17 3.18
N PHE A 31 -1.90 -23.28 3.38
CA PHE A 31 -1.28 -22.56 2.27
C PHE A 31 -0.57 -23.53 1.31
N ASP A 32 -0.89 -23.46 0.01
CA ASP A 32 -0.25 -24.26 -1.05
C ASP A 32 0.55 -23.36 -1.98
N ASN A 33 1.88 -23.42 -1.86
CA ASN A 33 2.81 -22.62 -2.64
C ASN A 33 2.63 -22.79 -4.16
N ARG A 34 2.33 -24.01 -4.62
CA ARG A 34 2.23 -24.32 -6.05
C ARG A 34 0.95 -23.74 -6.62
N GLU A 35 -0.17 -23.93 -5.93
CA GLU A 35 -1.45 -23.41 -6.38
C GLU A 35 -1.48 -21.88 -6.33
N THR A 36 -0.93 -21.25 -5.28
CA THR A 36 -0.81 -19.78 -5.21
C THR A 36 0.07 -19.24 -6.33
N ALA A 37 1.19 -19.89 -6.66
CA ALA A 37 2.06 -19.47 -7.76
C ALA A 37 1.37 -19.57 -9.13
N LYS A 38 0.53 -20.59 -9.32
CA LYS A 38 -0.28 -20.74 -10.54
C LYS A 38 -1.31 -19.62 -10.65
N ILE A 39 -2.13 -19.41 -9.61
CA ILE A 39 -3.14 -18.34 -9.56
C ILE A 39 -2.48 -16.97 -9.78
N PHE A 40 -1.36 -16.70 -9.10
CA PHE A 40 -0.58 -15.48 -9.26
C PHE A 40 -0.19 -15.23 -10.72
N THR A 41 0.34 -16.26 -11.39
CA THR A 41 0.78 -16.16 -12.78
C THR A 41 -0.38 -15.86 -13.72
N GLU A 42 -1.56 -16.46 -13.48
CA GLU A 42 -2.77 -16.21 -14.26
C GLU A 42 -3.29 -14.78 -14.07
N ILE A 43 -3.34 -14.30 -12.82
CA ILE A 43 -3.75 -12.92 -12.50
C ILE A 43 -2.76 -11.93 -13.13
N LEU A 44 -1.46 -12.15 -12.99
CA LEU A 44 -0.43 -11.27 -13.51
C LEU A 44 -0.51 -11.16 -15.04
N ALA A 45 -0.68 -12.29 -15.74
CA ALA A 45 -0.82 -12.33 -17.20
C ALA A 45 -2.05 -11.55 -17.71
N LYS A 46 -3.17 -11.62 -16.98
CA LYS A 46 -4.40 -10.87 -17.32
C LYS A 46 -4.22 -9.35 -17.17
N ASN A 47 -3.30 -8.92 -16.31
CA ASN A 47 -3.14 -7.51 -15.94
C ASN A 47 -1.88 -6.85 -16.52
N THR A 48 -1.03 -7.58 -17.25
CA THR A 48 0.25 -7.07 -17.80
C THR A 48 0.07 -5.87 -18.71
N ARG A 49 -1.03 -5.84 -19.49
CA ARG A 49 -1.36 -4.74 -20.40
C ARG A 49 -1.60 -3.39 -19.71
N TYR A 50 -1.77 -3.39 -18.38
CA TYR A 50 -1.94 -2.17 -17.60
C TYR A 50 -0.62 -1.64 -17.05
N ILE A 51 0.49 -2.37 -17.21
CA ILE A 51 1.81 -1.88 -16.81
C ILE A 51 2.23 -0.75 -17.77
N THR A 52 2.28 0.47 -17.27
CA THR A 52 2.64 1.68 -18.05
C THR A 52 4.07 2.14 -17.75
N ASP A 53 4.51 1.97 -16.52
CA ASP A 53 5.83 2.36 -16.01
C ASP A 53 6.38 1.34 -14.99
N GLU A 54 7.63 1.50 -14.56
CA GLU A 54 8.26 0.61 -13.58
C GLU A 54 7.49 0.57 -12.23
N PRO A 55 7.07 1.70 -11.61
CA PRO A 55 6.24 1.65 -10.40
C PRO A 55 4.95 0.84 -10.57
N SER A 56 4.22 1.03 -11.67
CA SER A 56 2.98 0.31 -11.96
C SER A 56 3.20 -1.20 -12.02
N GLN A 57 4.35 -1.66 -12.50
CA GLN A 57 4.72 -3.07 -12.46
C GLN A 57 4.84 -3.58 -11.02
N THR A 58 5.58 -2.87 -10.18
CA THR A 58 5.72 -3.20 -8.74
C THR A 58 4.37 -3.27 -8.05
N HIS A 59 3.50 -2.28 -8.29
CA HIS A 59 2.16 -2.24 -7.74
C HIS A 59 1.29 -3.42 -8.20
N ILE A 60 1.30 -3.73 -9.50
CA ILE A 60 0.55 -4.85 -10.09
C ILE A 60 1.04 -6.19 -9.54
N ILE A 61 2.36 -6.39 -9.39
CA ILE A 61 2.93 -7.60 -8.79
C ILE A 61 2.44 -7.77 -7.36
N ALA A 62 2.50 -6.70 -6.55
CA ALA A 62 2.04 -6.74 -5.16
C ALA A 62 0.55 -7.10 -5.07
N CYS A 63 -0.29 -6.44 -5.87
CA CYS A 63 -1.72 -6.71 -5.89
C CYS A 63 -2.05 -8.13 -6.38
N ALA A 64 -1.39 -8.60 -7.45
CA ALA A 64 -1.59 -9.95 -7.96
C ALA A 64 -1.22 -11.01 -6.92
N TYR A 65 -0.16 -10.79 -6.15
CA TYR A 65 0.27 -11.73 -5.11
C TYR A 65 -0.71 -11.77 -3.92
N ILE A 66 -1.20 -10.61 -3.48
CA ILE A 66 -2.26 -10.53 -2.46
C ILE A 66 -3.53 -11.21 -2.93
N MET A 67 -3.96 -10.94 -4.17
CA MET A 67 -5.17 -11.53 -4.74
C MET A 67 -5.05 -13.05 -4.90
N ALA A 68 -3.90 -13.55 -5.35
CA ALA A 68 -3.66 -14.99 -5.48
C ALA A 68 -3.75 -15.71 -4.13
N THR A 69 -3.11 -15.13 -3.12
CA THR A 69 -3.19 -15.66 -1.75
C THR A 69 -4.63 -15.62 -1.23
N TYR A 70 -5.36 -14.52 -1.46
CA TYR A 70 -6.76 -14.39 -1.08
C TYR A 70 -7.61 -15.49 -1.70
N GLN A 71 -7.52 -15.69 -3.02
CA GLN A 71 -8.28 -16.73 -3.72
C GLN A 71 -7.98 -18.11 -3.17
N GLN A 72 -6.72 -18.42 -2.89
CA GLN A 72 -6.37 -19.68 -2.26
C GLN A 72 -7.01 -19.84 -0.87
N LEU A 73 -6.93 -18.83 -0.01
CA LEU A 73 -7.54 -18.89 1.33
C LEU A 73 -9.07 -19.12 1.21
N ARG A 74 -9.73 -18.46 0.25
CA ARG A 74 -11.14 -18.68 -0.04
C ARG A 74 -11.43 -20.11 -0.51
N LEU A 75 -10.60 -20.69 -1.38
CA LEU A 75 -10.70 -22.08 -1.84
C LEU A 75 -10.52 -23.09 -0.69
N ASN A 76 -9.69 -22.75 0.30
CA ASN A 76 -9.47 -23.56 1.50
C ASN A 76 -10.59 -23.46 2.55
N GLY A 77 -11.67 -22.74 2.23
CA GLY A 77 -12.86 -22.60 3.07
C GLY A 77 -12.85 -21.39 4.01
N GLU A 78 -11.88 -20.48 3.89
CA GLU A 78 -11.91 -19.26 4.69
C GLU A 78 -12.99 -18.29 4.19
N SER A 79 -13.68 -17.66 5.14
CA SER A 79 -14.57 -16.56 4.81
C SER A 79 -13.78 -15.36 4.28
N GLN A 80 -14.47 -14.48 3.55
CA GLN A 80 -13.91 -13.21 3.06
C GLN A 80 -13.20 -12.43 4.16
N GLN A 81 -13.89 -12.22 5.28
CA GLN A 81 -13.38 -11.42 6.39
C GLN A 81 -12.14 -12.05 7.02
N GLN A 82 -12.12 -13.38 7.20
CA GLN A 82 -10.95 -14.07 7.77
C GLN A 82 -9.73 -13.93 6.85
N ALA A 83 -9.91 -14.14 5.55
CA ALA A 83 -8.83 -14.03 4.57
C ALA A 83 -8.26 -12.61 4.52
N ILE A 84 -9.12 -11.59 4.49
CA ILE A 84 -8.70 -10.18 4.51
C ILE A 84 -7.95 -9.85 5.79
N THR A 85 -8.47 -10.22 6.96
CA THR A 85 -7.80 -9.95 8.26
C THR A 85 -6.40 -10.57 8.31
N LYS A 86 -6.26 -11.83 7.88
CA LYS A 86 -4.96 -12.51 7.83
C LYS A 86 -3.99 -11.82 6.87
N LEU A 87 -4.46 -11.49 5.67
CA LEU A 87 -3.65 -10.81 4.66
C LEU A 87 -3.23 -9.41 5.09
N THR A 88 -4.13 -8.62 5.68
CA THR A 88 -3.82 -7.33 6.27
C THR A 88 -2.70 -7.44 7.31
N TRP A 89 -2.81 -8.42 8.21
CA TRP A 89 -1.77 -8.67 9.20
C TRP A 89 -0.43 -9.01 8.54
N ALA A 90 -0.41 -9.97 7.60
CA ALA A 90 0.81 -10.41 6.92
C ALA A 90 1.43 -9.30 6.07
N PHE A 91 0.63 -8.49 5.40
CA PHE A 91 1.10 -7.37 4.58
C PHE A 91 1.80 -6.28 5.39
N LYS A 92 1.36 -6.06 6.64
CA LYS A 92 1.99 -5.09 7.56
C LYS A 92 3.35 -5.55 8.08
N GLN A 93 3.57 -6.85 8.29
CA GLN A 93 4.76 -7.33 9.03
C GLN A 93 6.12 -7.00 8.39
N PRO A 94 6.34 -7.16 7.06
CA PRO A 94 7.62 -6.89 6.43
C PRO A 94 8.18 -5.49 6.67
N GLY A 95 7.29 -4.50 6.77
CA GLY A 95 7.60 -3.09 6.90
C GLY A 95 7.42 -2.53 8.31
N ARG A 96 6.62 -3.18 9.17
CA ARG A 96 6.22 -2.64 10.49
C ARG A 96 7.38 -2.07 11.29
N PHE A 97 8.40 -2.89 11.57
CA PHE A 97 9.54 -2.42 12.37
C PHE A 97 10.27 -1.26 11.68
N MET A 98 10.60 -1.40 10.40
CA MET A 98 11.38 -0.40 9.65
C MET A 98 10.63 0.92 9.51
N VAL A 99 9.36 0.88 9.12
CA VAL A 99 8.53 2.08 8.90
C VAL A 99 8.28 2.78 10.22
N THR A 100 7.88 2.04 11.26
CA THR A 100 7.62 2.62 12.58
C THR A 100 8.89 3.22 13.18
N TRP A 101 10.02 2.50 13.19
CA TRP A 101 11.27 3.05 13.71
C TRP A 101 11.82 4.18 12.86
N GLY A 102 11.76 4.06 11.54
CA GLY A 102 12.22 5.10 10.62
C GLY A 102 11.43 6.39 10.79
N MET A 103 10.10 6.28 10.92
CA MET A 103 9.23 7.43 11.16
C MET A 103 9.53 8.10 12.51
N ARG A 104 9.69 7.31 13.59
CA ARG A 104 10.10 7.86 14.90
C ARG A 104 11.41 8.62 14.83
N LEU A 105 12.43 7.99 14.23
CA LEU A 105 13.76 8.57 14.11
C LEU A 105 13.73 9.86 13.31
N TRP A 106 12.98 9.86 12.19
CA TRP A 106 12.80 11.03 11.36
C TRP A 106 12.10 12.17 12.12
N LEU A 107 11.00 11.87 12.83
CA LEU A 107 10.29 12.87 13.64
C LEU A 107 11.18 13.46 14.75
N TRP A 108 11.97 12.63 15.44
CA TRP A 108 12.88 13.08 16.50
C TRP A 108 14.01 13.99 16.02
N PHE A 109 14.52 13.75 14.80
CA PHE A 109 15.62 14.54 14.26
C PHE A 109 15.17 15.64 13.32
N SER A 110 13.89 15.70 12.96
CA SER A 110 13.38 16.77 12.13
C SER A 110 13.31 18.05 12.94
N ARG A 111 13.99 19.08 12.44
CA ARG A 111 13.88 20.45 12.99
C ARG A 111 12.61 21.16 12.49
N ASP A 112 12.06 20.69 11.38
CA ASP A 112 10.87 21.25 10.73
C ASP A 112 10.04 20.09 10.16
N VAL A 113 9.15 19.56 10.98
CA VAL A 113 8.27 18.44 10.62
C VAL A 113 7.32 18.86 9.49
N LYS A 114 6.82 20.09 9.51
CA LYS A 114 5.91 20.65 8.50
C LYS A 114 6.54 20.64 7.11
N ALA A 115 7.72 21.24 6.94
CA ALA A 115 8.42 21.22 5.65
C ALA A 115 8.78 19.79 5.22
N GLY A 116 9.16 18.95 6.18
CA GLY A 116 9.45 17.54 5.95
C GLY A 116 8.24 16.75 5.39
N ILE A 117 7.05 16.91 5.98
CA ILE A 117 5.81 16.28 5.52
C ILE A 117 5.44 16.76 4.12
N LYS A 118 5.50 18.07 3.87
CA LYS A 118 5.20 18.64 2.54
C LYS A 118 6.14 18.06 1.47
N LEU A 119 7.45 18.06 1.75
CA LEU A 119 8.46 17.55 0.82
C LEU A 119 8.28 16.04 0.54
N GLU A 120 8.06 15.24 1.58
CA GLU A 120 7.94 13.79 1.41
C GLU A 120 6.65 13.42 0.67
N ASN A 121 5.53 14.10 0.88
CA ASN A 121 4.32 13.87 0.10
C ASN A 121 4.52 14.23 -1.38
N ILE A 122 5.10 15.39 -1.68
CA ILE A 122 5.43 15.78 -3.07
C ILE A 122 6.35 14.75 -3.73
N ARG A 123 7.35 14.22 -3.00
CA ARG A 123 8.25 13.18 -3.50
C ARG A 123 7.49 11.87 -3.74
N LYS A 124 6.66 11.45 -2.79
CA LYS A 124 5.86 10.22 -2.87
C LYS A 124 4.95 10.25 -4.09
N GLU A 125 4.18 11.32 -4.29
CA GLU A 125 3.27 11.48 -5.43
C GLU A 125 3.98 11.25 -6.77
N LYS A 126 5.22 11.71 -6.92
CA LYS A 126 6.04 11.46 -8.13
C LYS A 126 6.51 10.01 -8.26
N SER A 127 6.69 9.30 -7.15
CA SER A 127 7.22 7.93 -7.12
C SER A 127 6.18 6.82 -7.38
N TYR A 128 4.89 7.12 -7.24
CA TYR A 128 3.79 6.14 -7.43
C TYR A 128 3.51 5.79 -8.90
N GLY A 129 4.04 6.56 -9.85
CA GLY A 129 3.83 6.35 -11.28
C GLY A 129 2.49 6.87 -11.82
N GLU A 130 2.24 6.65 -13.09
CA GLU A 130 1.18 7.27 -13.89
C GLU A 130 -0.23 6.79 -13.54
N GLN A 131 -0.32 5.60 -12.92
CA GLN A 131 -1.58 4.98 -12.51
C GLN A 131 -2.21 5.60 -11.27
N PHE A 132 -1.51 6.53 -10.61
CA PHE A 132 -2.06 7.33 -9.53
C PHE A 132 -2.27 8.77 -9.99
N LYS A 133 -3.36 9.39 -9.53
CA LYS A 133 -3.62 10.82 -9.73
C LYS A 133 -3.84 11.49 -8.40
N PHE A 134 -3.01 12.49 -8.13
CA PHE A 134 -3.00 13.25 -6.89
C PHE A 134 -3.34 14.71 -7.16
N SER A 135 -3.90 15.37 -6.16
CA SER A 135 -3.88 16.82 -6.02
C SER A 135 -3.52 17.17 -4.59
N ALA A 136 -2.92 18.33 -4.38
CA ALA A 136 -2.62 18.84 -3.05
C ALA A 136 -3.31 20.19 -2.84
N GLU A 137 -3.97 20.33 -1.69
CA GLU A 137 -4.40 21.61 -1.15
C GLU A 137 -3.41 21.98 -0.05
N ILE A 138 -2.70 23.09 -0.22
CA ILE A 138 -1.61 23.49 0.68
C ILE A 138 -1.95 24.86 1.23
N ASP A 139 -1.97 24.95 2.55
CA ASP A 139 -2.13 26.19 3.29
C ASP A 139 -0.94 26.39 4.26
N GLU A 140 -0.96 27.48 5.01
CA GLU A 140 -0.01 27.73 6.09
C GLU A 140 -0.15 26.68 7.18
N LEU A 141 -1.38 26.38 7.62
CA LEU A 141 -1.65 25.47 8.74
C LEU A 141 -2.07 24.06 8.30
N SER A 142 -2.12 23.78 6.99
CA SER A 142 -2.50 22.45 6.51
C SER A 142 -1.79 22.00 5.23
N TYR A 143 -1.73 20.68 5.07
CA TYR A 143 -1.39 20.01 3.83
C TYR A 143 -2.37 18.86 3.63
N ILE A 144 -3.16 18.90 2.57
CA ILE A 144 -4.15 17.87 2.24
C ILE A 144 -3.77 17.26 0.89
N SER A 145 -3.37 15.99 0.88
CA SER A 145 -3.19 15.22 -0.35
C SER A 145 -4.44 14.41 -0.65
N VAL A 146 -4.96 14.56 -1.86
CA VAL A 146 -6.15 13.86 -2.35
C VAL A 146 -5.76 12.94 -3.49
N VAL A 147 -6.04 11.65 -3.32
CA VAL A 147 -5.87 10.62 -4.36
C VAL A 147 -7.20 10.41 -5.07
N HIS A 148 -7.29 10.87 -6.32
CA HIS A 148 -8.47 10.72 -7.17
C HIS A 148 -8.50 9.38 -7.89
N ILE A 149 -7.32 8.88 -8.28
CA ILE A 149 -7.16 7.56 -8.90
C ILE A 149 -6.08 6.80 -8.13
N CYS A 150 -6.44 5.62 -7.63
CA CYS A 150 -5.56 4.72 -6.89
C CYS A 150 -5.36 3.43 -7.68
N ALA A 151 -4.12 3.13 -8.09
CA ALA A 151 -3.83 1.95 -8.89
C ALA A 151 -4.26 0.64 -8.21
N TYR A 152 -4.14 0.57 -6.87
CA TYR A 152 -4.57 -0.59 -6.09
C TYR A 152 -6.09 -0.79 -6.20
N HIS A 153 -6.86 0.27 -5.97
CA HIS A 153 -8.32 0.20 -6.04
C HIS A 153 -8.78 -0.22 -7.43
N GLU A 154 -8.19 0.42 -8.45
CA GLU A 154 -8.46 0.15 -9.84
C GLU A 154 -8.10 -1.28 -10.26
N PHE A 155 -6.97 -1.81 -9.81
CA PHE A 155 -6.58 -3.20 -10.02
C PHE A 155 -7.63 -4.15 -9.42
N PHE A 156 -7.97 -3.97 -8.16
CA PHE A 156 -8.86 -4.89 -7.45
C PHE A 156 -10.31 -4.82 -7.96
N LYS A 157 -10.78 -3.63 -8.31
CA LYS A 157 -12.09 -3.42 -8.94
C LYS A 157 -12.19 -4.15 -10.29
N ARG A 158 -11.18 -4.05 -11.15
CA ARG A 158 -11.12 -4.76 -12.44
C ARG A 158 -11.13 -6.28 -12.30
N ASN A 159 -10.58 -6.78 -11.19
CA ASN A 159 -10.54 -8.20 -10.89
C ASN A 159 -11.68 -8.66 -9.96
N LEU A 160 -12.73 -7.84 -9.77
CA LEU A 160 -13.93 -8.16 -8.99
C LEU A 160 -13.67 -8.47 -7.50
N CYS A 161 -12.62 -7.88 -6.91
CA CYS A 161 -12.32 -8.00 -5.48
C CYS A 161 -11.99 -6.63 -4.84
N PRO A 162 -12.80 -5.57 -5.05
CA PRO A 162 -12.49 -4.21 -4.58
C PRO A 162 -12.22 -4.13 -3.06
N GLU A 163 -12.78 -5.04 -2.27
CA GLU A 163 -12.57 -5.14 -0.83
C GLU A 163 -11.09 -5.35 -0.43
N LEU A 164 -10.26 -5.91 -1.32
CA LEU A 164 -8.83 -6.11 -1.05
C LEU A 164 -8.04 -4.80 -1.05
N THR A 165 -8.59 -3.71 -1.58
CA THR A 165 -7.97 -2.38 -1.53
C THR A 165 -7.69 -1.96 -0.09
N ALA A 166 -8.58 -2.31 0.84
CA ALA A 166 -8.46 -1.95 2.24
C ALA A 166 -7.14 -2.45 2.87
N ILE A 167 -6.60 -3.60 2.41
CA ILE A 167 -5.30 -4.14 2.88
C ILE A 167 -4.17 -3.12 2.67
N PHE A 168 -4.19 -2.41 1.54
CA PHE A 168 -3.16 -1.41 1.19
C PHE A 168 -3.39 -0.11 1.95
N CYS A 169 -4.64 0.34 2.09
CA CYS A 169 -4.99 1.51 2.90
C CYS A 169 -4.59 1.31 4.37
N ASP A 170 -4.71 0.08 4.87
CA ASP A 170 -4.35 -0.27 6.23
C ASP A 170 -2.84 -0.19 6.48
N TRP A 171 -2.00 -0.33 5.45
CA TRP A 171 -0.55 -0.22 5.57
C TRP A 171 -0.10 1.17 6.01
N ASP A 172 -0.81 2.22 5.58
CA ASP A 172 -0.49 3.60 5.95
C ASP A 172 -0.58 3.87 7.45
N VAL A 173 -1.40 3.07 8.18
CA VAL A 173 -1.49 3.14 9.65
C VAL A 173 -0.12 2.99 10.31
N LEU A 174 0.80 2.23 9.69
CA LEU A 174 2.14 2.00 10.24
C LEU A 174 2.96 3.28 10.45
N TRP A 175 2.73 4.31 9.64
CA TRP A 175 3.44 5.58 9.72
C TRP A 175 2.59 6.70 10.32
N THR A 176 1.27 6.69 10.08
CA THR A 176 0.36 7.72 10.62
C THR A 176 0.24 7.63 12.14
N ASP A 177 0.20 6.42 12.69
CA ASP A 177 0.16 6.17 14.13
C ASP A 177 1.35 6.83 14.87
N GLU A 178 2.50 6.93 14.21
CA GLU A 178 3.69 7.49 14.84
C GLU A 178 3.65 9.02 14.87
N ILE A 179 3.01 9.67 13.90
CA ILE A 179 2.80 11.12 13.93
C ILE A 179 2.00 11.51 15.18
N GLU A 180 0.90 10.79 15.45
CA GLU A 180 0.05 11.00 16.63
C GLU A 180 0.79 10.70 17.93
N LYS A 181 1.53 9.59 18.01
CA LYS A 181 2.25 9.18 19.22
C LYS A 181 3.42 10.10 19.60
N GLN A 182 4.08 10.72 18.63
CA GLN A 182 5.24 11.57 18.90
C GLN A 182 4.85 12.99 19.34
N ASN A 183 3.57 13.37 19.27
CA ASN A 183 3.11 14.73 19.62
C ASN A 183 3.97 15.84 18.98
N CYS A 184 4.22 15.69 17.67
CA CYS A 184 5.21 16.47 16.93
C CYS A 184 4.67 17.79 16.35
N GLY A 185 3.61 18.35 16.95
CA GLY A 185 2.92 19.55 16.43
C GLY A 185 2.13 19.31 15.14
N VAL A 186 1.79 18.05 14.86
CA VAL A 186 1.05 17.64 13.66
C VAL A 186 -0.09 16.72 14.05
N ARG A 187 -1.30 17.09 13.64
CA ARG A 187 -2.48 16.23 13.68
C ARG A 187 -2.72 15.64 12.30
N PHE A 188 -2.82 14.32 12.21
CA PHE A 188 -3.12 13.61 10.98
C PHE A 188 -4.55 13.09 10.98
N GLU A 189 -5.27 13.29 9.88
CA GLU A 189 -6.60 12.73 9.66
C GLU A 189 -6.69 12.03 8.30
N ARG A 190 -7.54 11.00 8.26
CA ARG A 190 -7.84 10.24 7.04
C ARG A 190 -9.34 9.95 6.97
N PRO A 191 -10.16 10.95 6.62
CA PRO A 191 -11.61 10.84 6.72
C PRO A 191 -12.23 9.85 5.74
N CYS A 192 -11.60 9.64 4.58
CA CYS A 192 -12.10 8.71 3.57
C CYS A 192 -10.97 8.02 2.80
N THR A 193 -11.27 6.81 2.30
CA THR A 193 -10.44 6.10 1.33
C THR A 193 -11.31 5.41 0.29
N LEU A 194 -10.82 5.31 -0.94
CA LEU A 194 -11.42 4.48 -1.99
C LEU A 194 -11.57 3.01 -1.54
N GLY A 195 -10.65 2.52 -0.71
CA GLY A 195 -10.68 1.14 -0.21
C GLY A 195 -11.79 0.85 0.80
N THR A 196 -12.35 1.88 1.42
CA THR A 196 -13.47 1.78 2.38
C THR A 196 -14.78 2.33 1.81
N GLY A 197 -14.85 2.58 0.50
CA GLY A 197 -16.06 3.07 -0.18
C GLY A 197 -16.18 4.59 -0.29
N GLY A 198 -15.12 5.35 0.02
CA GLY A 198 -15.06 6.77 -0.28
C GLY A 198 -14.97 7.05 -1.79
N ASP A 199 -15.18 8.31 -2.17
CA ASP A 199 -15.03 8.82 -3.55
C ASP A 199 -13.58 9.14 -3.93
N CYS A 200 -12.75 9.41 -2.93
CA CYS A 200 -11.31 9.64 -3.03
C CYS A 200 -10.59 9.11 -1.77
N CYS A 201 -9.25 9.18 -1.75
CA CYS A 201 -8.48 9.06 -0.51
C CYS A 201 -7.98 10.43 -0.08
N ARG A 202 -8.24 10.84 1.16
CA ARG A 202 -7.76 12.11 1.72
C ARG A 202 -6.75 11.85 2.83
N PHE A 203 -5.56 12.44 2.70
CA PHE A 203 -4.50 12.43 3.71
C PHE A 203 -4.30 13.86 4.19
N GLU A 204 -4.79 14.15 5.39
CA GLU A 204 -4.88 15.51 5.92
C GLU A 204 -3.89 15.69 7.05
N PHE A 205 -3.03 16.69 6.92
CA PHE A 205 -2.08 17.09 7.94
C PHE A 205 -2.41 18.51 8.37
N TYR A 206 -2.62 18.69 9.66
CA TYR A 206 -2.86 19.98 10.29
C TYR A 206 -1.68 20.28 11.20
N PHE A 207 -1.10 21.47 11.06
CA PHE A 207 0.07 21.93 11.81
C PHE A 207 -0.41 22.88 12.92
N ASP A 208 0.18 22.76 14.10
CA ASP A 208 -0.03 23.73 15.16
C ASP A 208 0.49 25.11 14.71
N GLU A 209 -0.09 26.19 15.27
CA GLU A 209 0.43 27.53 15.06
C GLU A 209 1.83 27.63 15.72
N ASP A 210 2.80 28.16 14.98
CA ASP A 210 4.12 28.44 15.53
C ASP A 210 3.98 29.59 16.55
N ASP A 211 4.11 29.31 17.86
CA ASP A 211 4.17 30.32 18.94
C ASP A 211 5.34 31.31 18.78
#